data_AF-A0A011PE40-F1
#
_entry.id   AF-A0A011PE40-F1
#
_cell.length_a   1.000
_cell.length_b   1.000
_cell.length_c   1.000
_cell.angle_alpha   90.00
_cell.angle_beta   90.00
_cell.angle_gamma   90.00
#
_symmetry.space_group_name_H-M   'P 1'
#
loop_
_entity.id
_entity.type
_entity.pdbx_description
1 polymer ?
#
loop_
_entity_poly.entity_id
_entity_poly.type
_entity_poly.pdbx_seq_one_letter_code
_entity_poly.pdbx_strand_id
1 'polypeptide(L)'
;MQGQTLVVVVASLMLIVALFFFFERTIYGKALRATVINRTGARLMGISGALAGMLFFTLAAAIGAFLGILISPITTVYYDSGFLIGLKGFVGAIIGGLASYPMAAADAILVGLPESFRGSGRARSRR
;
A
#
# COMPACT_ATOMS: atom_id res chain seq x y z
N MET A 1 -10.30 18.50 -13.19
CA MET A 1 -9.28 18.52 -12.13
C MET A 1 -9.77 18.04 -10.76
N GLN A 2 -11.03 18.26 -10.34
CA GLN A 2 -11.54 17.69 -9.06
C GLN A 2 -12.01 16.23 -9.14
N GLY A 3 -12.59 15.80 -10.27
CA GLY A 3 -13.13 14.43 -10.40
C GLY A 3 -12.06 13.34 -10.36
N GLN A 4 -10.86 13.60 -10.88
CA GLN A 4 -9.78 12.62 -10.97
C GLN A 4 -9.15 12.32 -9.61
N THR A 5 -8.95 13.34 -8.76
CA THR A 5 -8.49 13.17 -7.38
C THR A 5 -9.52 12.42 -6.54
N LEU A 6 -10.82 12.66 -6.78
CA LEU A 6 -11.89 11.96 -6.08
C LEU A 6 -11.89 10.45 -6.40
N VAL A 7 -11.71 10.09 -7.68
CA VAL A 7 -11.60 8.69 -8.12
C VAL A 7 -10.39 8.00 -7.48
N VAL A 8 -9.25 8.68 -7.38
CA VAL A 8 -8.05 8.14 -6.72
C VAL A 8 -8.30 7.87 -5.25
N VAL A 9 -8.87 8.84 -4.52
CA VAL A 9 -9.18 8.69 -3.09
C VAL A 9 -10.16 7.54 -2.86
N VAL A 10 -11.24 7.47 -3.65
CA VAL A 10 -12.24 6.39 -3.54
C VAL A 10 -11.64 5.03 -3.87
N ALA A 11 -10.82 4.93 -4.93
CA ALA A 11 -10.15 3.69 -5.30
C ALA A 11 -9.14 3.22 -4.24
N SER A 12 -8.35 4.14 -3.66
CA SER A 12 -7.44 3.82 -2.56
C SER A 12 -8.20 3.34 -1.32
N LEU A 13 -9.30 3.99 -0.94
CA LEU A 13 -10.14 3.58 0.18
C LEU A 13 -10.76 2.19 -0.07
N MET A 14 -11.27 1.96 -1.28
CA MET A 14 -11.81 0.67 -1.68
C MET A 14 -10.75 -0.44 -1.64
N LEU A 15 -9.52 -0.16 -2.06
CA LEU A 15 -8.41 -1.11 -2.00
C LEU A 15 -8.04 -1.44 -0.55
N ILE A 16 -7.96 -0.44 0.34
CA ILE A 16 -7.69 -0.66 1.77
C ILE A 16 -8.76 -1.57 2.39
N VAL A 17 -10.04 -1.30 2.11
CA VAL A 17 -11.16 -2.13 2.61
C VAL A 17 -11.12 -3.54 2.04
N ALA A 18 -10.84 -3.68 0.74
CA ALA A 18 -10.72 -5.00 0.10
C ALA A 18 -9.58 -5.82 0.70
N LEU A 19 -8.43 -5.19 0.96
CA LEU A 19 -7.27 -5.83 1.57
C LEU A 19 -7.57 -6.22 3.02
N PHE A 20 -8.21 -5.34 3.79
CA PHE A 20 -8.64 -5.63 5.15
C PHE A 20 -9.59 -6.85 5.19
N PHE A 21 -10.59 -6.88 4.32
CA PHE A 21 -11.52 -8.01 4.22
C PHE A 21 -10.79 -9.30 3.79
N PHE A 22 -9.84 -9.20 2.87
CA PHE A 22 -9.02 -10.34 2.45
C PHE A 22 -8.21 -10.92 3.63
N PHE A 23 -7.61 -10.08 4.46
CA PHE A 23 -6.86 -10.53 5.63
C PHE A 23 -7.76 -11.08 6.75
N GLU A 24 -8.96 -10.54 6.93
CA GLU A 24 -9.82 -10.89 8.07
C GLU A 24 -10.79 -12.05 7.77
N ARG A 25 -11.32 -12.13 6.55
CA ARG A 25 -12.29 -13.15 6.13
C ARG A 25 -11.69 -14.33 5.38
N THR A 26 -10.57 -14.16 4.66
CA THR A 26 -10.04 -15.23 3.81
C THR A 26 -9.13 -16.19 4.58
N ILE A 27 -9.29 -17.50 4.35
CA ILE A 27 -8.46 -18.57 4.93
C ILE A 27 -6.98 -18.38 4.58
N TYR A 28 -6.70 -17.95 3.35
CA TYR A 28 -5.36 -17.62 2.87
C TYR A 28 -4.70 -16.46 3.64
N GLY A 29 -5.46 -15.43 4.04
CA GLY A 29 -4.95 -14.31 4.85
C GLY A 29 -4.56 -14.74 6.27
N LYS A 30 -5.39 -15.60 6.89
CA LYS A 30 -5.10 -16.20 8.20
C LYS A 30 -3.90 -17.14 8.13
N ALA A 31 -3.79 -17.93 7.06
CA ALA A 31 -2.66 -18.80 6.81
C ALA A 31 -1.35 -18.01 6.66
N LEU A 32 -1.38 -16.87 5.96
CA LEU A 32 -0.23 -15.97 5.85
C LEU A 32 0.22 -15.46 7.24
N ARG A 33 -0.71 -14.96 8.07
CA ARG A 33 -0.37 -14.48 9.43
C ARG A 33 0.22 -15.59 10.30
N ALA A 34 -0.31 -16.80 10.22
CA ALA A 34 0.24 -17.95 10.93
C ALA A 34 1.68 -18.27 10.51
N THR A 35 2.00 -18.15 9.21
CA THR A 35 3.36 -18.40 8.70
C THR A 35 4.39 -17.37 9.15
N VAL A 36 3.98 -16.12 9.38
CA VAL A 36 4.85 -15.03 9.88
C VAL A 36 5.24 -15.25 11.34
N ILE A 37 4.31 -15.76 12.16
CA ILE A 37 4.57 -16.04 13.58
C ILE A 37 5.46 -17.29 13.73
N ASN A 38 5.11 -18.39 13.05
CA ASN A 38 5.92 -19.61 13.10
C ASN A 38 5.73 -20.44 11.83
N ARG A 39 6.73 -20.39 10.95
CA ARG A 39 6.73 -21.12 9.67
C ARG A 39 6.73 -22.64 9.87
N THR A 40 7.42 -23.13 10.91
CA THR A 40 7.50 -24.55 11.24
C THR A 40 6.17 -25.06 11.80
N GLY A 41 5.55 -24.27 12.69
CA GLY A 41 4.21 -24.54 13.22
C GLY A 41 3.14 -24.54 12.13
N ALA A 42 3.18 -23.58 11.21
CA ALA A 42 2.23 -23.53 10.08
C ALA A 42 2.34 -24.76 9.16
N ARG A 43 3.55 -25.27 8.93
CA ARG A 43 3.78 -26.51 8.16
C ARG A 43 3.15 -27.74 8.83
N LEU A 44 3.21 -27.83 10.16
CA LEU A 44 2.57 -28.91 10.92
C LEU A 44 1.04 -28.85 10.83
N MET A 45 0.47 -27.65 10.63
CA MET A 45 -0.96 -27.43 10.41
C MET A 45 -1.38 -27.59 8.94
N GLY A 46 -0.52 -28.15 8.07
CA GLY A 46 -0.82 -28.39 6.67
C GLY A 46 -0.68 -27.18 5.74
N ILE A 47 -0.19 -26.03 6.24
CA ILE A 47 0.05 -24.85 5.42
C ILE A 47 1.42 -24.97 4.75
N SER A 48 1.45 -25.12 3.43
CA SER A 48 2.72 -25.17 2.71
C SER A 48 3.37 -23.77 2.69
N GLY A 49 4.60 -23.67 3.20
CA GLY A 49 5.35 -22.41 3.19
C GLY A 49 5.62 -21.87 1.77
N ALA A 50 5.57 -22.74 0.76
CA ALA A 50 5.65 -22.37 -0.65
C ALA A 50 4.37 -21.67 -1.13
N LEU A 51 3.18 -22.18 -0.79
CA LEU A 51 1.92 -21.49 -1.10
C LEU A 51 1.85 -20.14 -0.40
N ALA A 52 2.24 -20.05 0.88
CA ALA A 52 2.25 -18.77 1.59
C ALA A 52 3.15 -17.73 0.91
N GLY A 53 4.34 -18.14 0.44
CA GLY A 53 5.24 -17.26 -0.31
C GLY A 53 4.68 -16.85 -1.66
N MET A 54 4.09 -17.80 -2.41
CA MET A 54 3.46 -17.52 -3.69
C MET A 54 2.27 -16.56 -3.55
N LEU A 55 1.41 -16.77 -2.53
CA LEU A 55 0.28 -15.91 -2.21
C LEU A 55 0.72 -14.50 -1.82
N PHE A 56 1.81 -14.36 -1.05
CA PHE A 56 2.35 -13.05 -0.70
C PHE A 56 2.85 -12.31 -1.96
N PHE A 57 3.59 -13.01 -2.82
CA PHE A 57 4.15 -12.41 -4.04
C PHE A 57 3.05 -12.03 -5.04
N THR A 58 2.04 -12.88 -5.24
CA THR A 58 0.91 -12.57 -6.12
C THR A 58 0.08 -11.40 -5.59
N LEU A 59 -0.15 -11.34 -4.27
CA LEU A 59 -0.85 -10.21 -3.64
C LEU A 59 -0.05 -8.91 -3.80
N ALA A 60 1.26 -8.94 -3.53
CA ALA A 60 2.14 -7.78 -3.70
C ALA A 60 2.16 -7.28 -5.15
N ALA A 61 2.28 -8.19 -6.12
CA ALA A 61 2.24 -7.86 -7.54
C ALA A 61 0.88 -7.27 -7.96
N ALA A 62 -0.23 -7.84 -7.48
CA ALA A 62 -1.57 -7.34 -7.77
C ALA A 62 -1.80 -5.93 -7.23
N ILE A 63 -1.40 -5.67 -5.97
CA ILE A 63 -1.49 -4.34 -5.37
C ILE A 63 -0.60 -3.35 -6.13
N GLY A 64 0.65 -3.72 -6.43
CA GLY A 64 1.58 -2.87 -7.18
C GLY A 64 1.06 -2.50 -8.57
N ALA A 65 0.48 -3.46 -9.30
CA ALA A 65 -0.14 -3.21 -10.60
C ALA A 65 -1.33 -2.25 -10.49
N PHE A 66 -2.20 -2.46 -9.49
CA PHE A 66 -3.36 -1.59 -9.26
C PHE A 66 -2.95 -0.15 -8.90
N LEU A 67 -1.95 0.01 -8.02
CA LEU A 67 -1.41 1.32 -7.65
C LEU A 67 -0.74 2.02 -8.85
N GLY A 68 -0.02 1.28 -9.70
CA GLY A 68 0.58 1.81 -10.92
C GLY A 68 -0.45 2.36 -11.91
N ILE A 69 -1.55 1.62 -12.13
CA ILE A 69 -2.67 2.08 -12.97
C ILE A 69 -3.29 3.35 -12.39
N LEU A 70 -3.41 3.43 -11.06
CA LEU A 70 -4.01 4.57 -10.39
C LEU A 70 -3.13 5.83 -10.43
N ILE A 71 -1.81 5.68 -10.44
CA ILE A 71 -0.82 6.78 -10.49
C ILE A 71 -0.58 7.30 -11.91
N SER A 72 -0.72 6.44 -12.93
CA SER A 72 -0.50 6.76 -14.35
C SER A 72 -1.11 8.09 -14.82
N PRO A 73 -2.36 8.45 -14.47
CA PRO A 73 -2.99 9.64 -15.01
C PRO A 73 -2.75 10.91 -14.17
N ILE A 74 -2.05 10.82 -13.02
CA ILE A 74 -1.82 11.93 -12.08
C ILE A 74 -0.41 12.52 -12.20
N THR A 75 0.56 11.70 -12.61
CA THR A 75 1.97 12.09 -12.75
C THR A 75 2.43 11.85 -14.17
N THR A 76 3.01 12.85 -14.82
CA THR A 76 3.80 12.66 -16.04
C THR A 76 4.94 11.70 -15.74
N VAL A 77 4.80 10.45 -16.17
CA VAL A 77 5.75 9.37 -15.87
C VAL A 77 7.04 9.64 -16.61
N TYR A 78 8.07 10.06 -15.87
CA TYR A 78 9.46 10.11 -16.34
C TYR A 78 10.23 8.92 -15.74
N TYR A 79 11.30 8.47 -16.40
CA TYR A 79 12.06 7.29 -15.96
C TYR A 79 12.57 7.39 -14.50
N ASP A 80 12.94 8.60 -14.04
CA ASP A 80 13.37 8.88 -12.66
C ASP A 80 12.24 8.95 -11.63
N SER A 81 10.99 9.19 -12.05
CA SER A 81 9.88 9.43 -11.12
C SER A 81 9.49 8.19 -10.32
N GLY A 82 9.65 6.99 -10.90
CA GLY A 82 9.35 5.73 -10.23
C GLY A 82 10.27 5.47 -9.03
N PHE A 83 11.56 5.82 -9.15
CA PHE A 83 12.52 5.66 -8.05
C PHE A 83 12.17 6.55 -6.86
N LEU A 84 11.89 7.83 -7.10
CA LEU A 84 11.51 8.77 -6.04
C LEU A 84 10.18 8.39 -5.35
N ILE A 85 9.19 7.93 -6.12
CA ILE A 85 7.91 7.45 -5.59
C ILE A 85 8.12 6.21 -4.72
N GLY A 86 8.89 5.23 -5.22
CA GLY A 86 9.20 4.00 -4.48
C GLY A 86 9.99 4.27 -3.20
N LEU A 87 11.01 5.13 -3.27
CA LEU A 87 11.82 5.50 -2.11
C LEU A 87 10.97 6.20 -1.03
N LYS A 88 10.12 7.14 -1.42
CA LYS A 88 9.19 7.81 -0.49
C LYS A 88 8.23 6.81 0.18
N GLY A 89 7.63 5.93 -0.61
CA GLY A 89 6.72 4.91 -0.08
C GLY A 89 7.41 3.92 0.86
N PHE A 90 8.64 3.51 0.55
CA PHE A 90 9.43 2.61 1.39
C PHE A 90 9.84 3.27 2.71
N VAL A 91 10.28 4.53 2.67
CA VAL A 91 10.60 5.30 3.89
C VAL A 91 9.37 5.45 4.78
N GLY A 92 8.21 5.80 4.21
CA GLY A 92 6.95 5.84 4.97
C GLY A 92 6.57 4.49 5.58
N ALA A 93 6.72 3.39 4.83
CA ALA A 93 6.46 2.04 5.34
C ALA A 93 7.38 1.63 6.52
N ILE A 94 8.63 2.11 6.53
CA ILE A 94 9.55 1.92 7.67
C ILE A 94 9.06 2.72 8.88
N ILE A 95 8.71 4.00 8.68
CA ILE A 95 8.24 4.89 9.76
C ILE A 95 6.92 4.37 10.35
N GLY A 96 6.00 3.92 9.49
CA GLY A 96 4.72 3.34 9.86
C GLY A 96 4.78 1.90 10.36
N GLY A 97 5.97 1.30 10.50
CA GLY A 97 6.14 -0.06 11.00
C GLY A 97 5.62 -1.14 10.04
N LEU A 98 6.53 -1.77 9.30
CA LEU A 98 6.31 -2.80 8.25
C LEU A 98 5.32 -3.94 8.58
N ALA A 99 4.95 -4.14 9.84
CA ALA A 99 4.14 -5.27 10.31
C ALA A 99 2.71 -4.88 10.75
N SER A 100 2.41 -3.60 11.01
CA SER A 100 1.15 -3.18 11.63
C SER A 100 0.30 -2.30 10.71
N TYR A 101 -0.78 -2.87 10.16
CA TYR A 101 -1.83 -2.16 9.42
C TYR A 101 -2.27 -0.82 10.03
N PRO A 102 -2.55 -0.71 11.35
CA PRO A 102 -2.99 0.56 11.92
C PRO A 102 -1.88 1.62 12.00
N MET A 103 -0.61 1.22 12.18
CA MET A 103 0.50 2.19 12.15
C MET A 103 0.80 2.67 10.73
N ALA A 104 0.65 1.81 9.71
CA ALA A 104 0.78 2.21 8.31
C ALA A 104 -0.27 3.24 7.89
N ALA A 105 -1.51 3.11 8.38
CA ALA A 105 -2.56 4.11 8.13
C ALA A 105 -2.25 5.46 8.82
N ALA A 106 -1.66 5.43 10.02
CA ALA A 106 -1.25 6.63 10.74
C ALA A 106 -0.10 7.38 10.04
N ASP A 107 0.90 6.65 9.53
CA ASP A 107 1.99 7.23 8.72
C ASP A 107 1.47 7.88 7.43
N ALA A 108 0.57 7.21 6.71
CA ALA A 108 0.00 7.76 5.47
C ALA A 108 -0.71 9.11 5.69
N ILE A 109 -1.39 9.28 6.82
CA ILE A 109 -2.00 10.54 7.24
C ILE A 109 -0.90 11.55 7.60
N LEU A 110 0.08 11.14 8.43
CA LEU A 110 1.15 12.01 8.90
C LEU A 110 2.03 12.55 7.77
N VAL A 111 2.35 11.75 6.75
CA VAL A 111 3.17 12.13 5.59
C VAL A 111 2.33 12.89 4.55
N GLY A 112 1.10 12.47 4.30
CA GLY A 112 0.24 13.04 3.26
C GLY A 112 -0.31 14.45 3.56
N LEU A 113 -0.56 14.78 4.83
CA LEU A 113 -1.03 16.11 5.23
C LEU A 113 0.01 17.22 4.94
N PRO A 114 1.27 17.12 5.40
CA PRO A 114 2.32 18.11 5.12
C PRO A 114 2.58 18.33 3.63
N GLU A 115 2.51 17.27 2.83
CA GLU A 115 2.72 17.35 1.37
C GLU A 115 1.56 18.08 0.69
N SER A 116 0.33 17.87 1.16
CA SER A 116 -0.85 18.60 0.70
C SER A 116 -0.78 20.10 1.04
N PHE A 117 -0.31 20.44 2.25
CA PHE A 117 -0.13 21.85 2.66
C PHE A 117 1.00 22.55 1.91
N ARG A 118 2.13 21.87 1.68
CA ARG A 118 3.26 22.42 0.91
C ARG A 118 2.93 22.60 -0.57
N GLY A 119 2.04 21.76 -1.13
CA GLY A 119 1.47 21.95 -2.47
C GLY A 119 0.56 23.18 -2.57
N SER A 120 -0.28 23.41 -1.55
CA SER A 120 -1.19 24.57 -1.49
C SER A 120 -0.44 25.92 -1.39
N GLY A 121 0.69 25.97 -0.69
CA GLY A 121 1.51 27.19 -0.55
C GLY A 121 2.16 27.69 -1.84
N ARG A 122 2.39 26.82 -2.84
CA ARG A 122 2.97 27.24 -4.13
C ARG A 122 1.96 27.85 -5.09
N ALA A 123 0.66 27.64 -4.88
CA ALA A 123 -0.40 28.21 -5.71
C ALA A 123 -0.65 29.70 -5.45
N ARG A 124 -0.18 30.26 -4.32
CA ARG A 124 -0.43 31.66 -3.93
C ARG A 124 0.76 32.61 -4.14
N SER A 125 1.97 32.10 -4.38
CA SER A 125 3.20 32.93 -4.56
C SER A 125 3.48 33.34 -6.01
N ARG A 126 2.56 33.04 -6.96
CA ARG A 126 2.69 33.40 -8.38
C ARG A 126 1.59 34.36 -8.84
N ARG A 127 1.08 35.18 -7.92
CA ARG A 127 0.38 36.43 -8.22
C ARG A 127 1.19 37.58 -7.69
#